data_AF-A0A8T7JWH6-F1
#
_entry.id   AF-A0A8T7JWH6-F1
#
_cell.length_a   1.000
_cell.length_b   1.000
_cell.length_c   1.000
_cell.angle_alpha   90.00
_cell.angle_beta   90.00
_cell.angle_gamma   90.00
#
_symmetry.space_group_name_H-M   'P 1'
#
loop_
_entity.id
_entity.type
_entity.pdbx_description
1 polymer ?
#
loop_
_entity_poly.entity_id
_entity_poly.type
_entity_poly.pdbx_seq_one_letter_code
_entity_poly.pdbx_strand_id
1 'polypeptide(L)'
;MPTYLKVTAWWGGQAGSLLFWAWLLALFTSAVTLRKWDRDLEFLPWVIVVSSITLTFFLGMNIFFENPFTRFWVVNGEVAPSMFAPSASAIVFTPQDGRGLNPLLRHPGMVIHPPMLYLGFVSFVIPYAFAIAALITGRTDDRWIRITRRWTLWAWLFLSLGLVLGGRWAYDVLGWGGYWGWDPVEIAAFMPWLTGTAFLHSVMIQEKRGLLKHWNMILIILT
;
A
#
# COMPACT_ATOMS: atom_id res chain seq x y z
N MET A 1 -20.15 -3.06 18.23
CA MET A 1 -18.70 -2.75 18.29
C MET A 1 -18.47 -1.25 18.52
N PRO A 2 -17.41 -0.86 19.26
CA PRO A 2 -17.00 0.54 19.44
C PRO A 2 -16.80 1.27 18.10
N THR A 3 -17.07 2.58 18.07
CA THR A 3 -17.00 3.40 16.85
C THR A 3 -15.58 3.47 16.27
N TYR A 4 -14.55 3.54 17.11
CA TYR A 4 -13.16 3.60 16.64
C TYR A 4 -12.74 2.34 15.87
N LEU A 5 -13.29 1.16 16.22
CA LEU A 5 -13.08 -0.08 15.47
C LEU A 5 -13.93 -0.18 14.19
N LYS A 6 -14.97 0.65 14.04
CA LYS A 6 -15.75 0.66 12.80
C LYS A 6 -14.97 1.33 11.66
N VAL A 7 -14.12 2.31 11.97
CA VAL A 7 -13.25 2.97 10.97
C VAL A 7 -12.33 1.96 10.30
N THR A 8 -11.87 0.94 11.04
CA THR A 8 -10.98 -0.08 10.50
C THR A 8 -11.66 -1.01 9.50
N ALA A 9 -12.97 -0.89 9.26
CA ALA A 9 -13.64 -1.58 8.16
C ALA A 9 -13.02 -1.28 6.78
N TRP A 10 -12.34 -0.13 6.65
CA TRP A 10 -11.57 0.23 5.45
C TRP A 10 -10.38 -0.68 5.19
N TRP A 11 -9.81 -1.36 6.19
CA TRP A 11 -8.62 -2.21 6.04
C TRP A 11 -8.67 -3.49 6.87
N GLY A 12 -9.83 -3.81 7.45
CA GLY A 12 -10.05 -5.00 8.27
C GLY A 12 -10.53 -6.21 7.49
N GLY A 13 -10.88 -6.01 6.22
CA GLY A 13 -11.17 -7.07 5.27
C GLY A 13 -10.47 -6.81 3.95
N GLN A 14 -10.26 -7.87 3.16
CA GLN A 14 -9.47 -7.85 1.94
C GLN A 14 -9.98 -6.83 0.91
N ALA A 15 -11.28 -6.83 0.59
CA ALA A 15 -11.90 -5.86 -0.31
C ALA A 15 -11.67 -4.39 0.11
N GLY A 16 -11.89 -4.06 1.38
CA GLY A 16 -11.63 -2.71 1.89
C GLY A 16 -10.15 -2.33 1.77
N SER A 17 -9.28 -3.24 2.22
CA SER A 17 -7.82 -3.10 2.18
C SER A 17 -7.28 -2.79 0.78
N LEU A 18 -7.78 -3.49 -0.24
CA LEU A 18 -7.39 -3.27 -1.63
C LEU A 18 -7.90 -1.92 -2.14
N LEU A 19 -9.10 -1.49 -1.75
CA LEU A 19 -9.62 -0.16 -2.06
C LEU A 19 -8.77 0.94 -1.41
N PHE A 20 -8.40 0.76 -0.13
CA PHE A 20 -7.56 1.70 0.59
C PHE A 20 -6.16 1.82 -0.04
N TRP A 21 -5.58 0.70 -0.48
CA TRP A 21 -4.34 0.68 -1.26
C TRP A 21 -4.47 1.49 -2.56
N ALA A 22 -5.51 1.21 -3.35
CA ALA A 22 -5.76 1.92 -4.62
C ALA A 22 -5.97 3.43 -4.39
N TRP A 23 -6.69 3.80 -3.33
CA TRP A 23 -6.92 5.19 -2.97
C TRP A 23 -5.63 5.92 -2.59
N LEU A 24 -4.77 5.31 -1.74
CA LEU A 24 -3.46 5.88 -1.40
C LEU A 24 -2.56 6.00 -2.63
N LEU A 25 -2.56 5.00 -3.51
CA LEU A 25 -1.74 5.03 -4.71
C LEU A 25 -2.20 6.14 -5.67
N ALA A 26 -3.51 6.32 -5.84
CA ALA A 26 -4.06 7.43 -6.61
C ALA A 26 -3.69 8.79 -5.98
N LEU A 27 -3.77 8.90 -4.66
CA LEU A 27 -3.37 10.12 -3.93
C LEU A 27 -1.89 10.45 -4.13
N PHE A 28 -0.99 9.48 -3.97
CA PHE A 28 0.45 9.70 -4.14
C PHE A 28 0.81 9.99 -5.59
N THR A 29 0.23 9.28 -6.55
CA THR A 29 0.40 9.54 -7.98
C THR A 29 -0.06 10.95 -8.33
N SER A 30 -1.20 11.39 -7.78
CA SER A 30 -1.70 12.76 -7.96
C SER A 30 -0.75 13.79 -7.34
N ALA A 31 -0.29 13.56 -6.11
CA ALA A 31 0.66 14.45 -5.43
C ALA A 31 1.98 14.59 -6.19
N VAL A 32 2.50 13.50 -6.75
CA VAL A 32 3.67 13.51 -7.63
C VAL A 32 3.36 14.29 -8.90
N THR A 33 2.22 14.06 -9.54
CA THR A 33 1.86 14.68 -10.83
C THR A 33 1.63 16.19 -10.71
N LEU A 34 1.01 16.65 -9.62
CA LEU A 34 0.70 18.06 -9.39
C LEU A 34 1.91 18.90 -8.94
N ARG A 35 3.00 18.25 -8.56
CA ARG A 35 4.26 18.95 -8.25
C ARG A 35 4.80 19.66 -9.49
N LYS A 36 5.48 20.80 -9.32
CA LYS A 36 6.18 21.46 -10.43
C LYS A 36 7.46 20.69 -10.80
N TRP A 37 7.57 20.30 -12.07
CA TRP A 37 8.64 19.45 -12.63
C TRP A 37 9.55 20.19 -13.60
N ASP A 38 9.84 21.48 -13.39
CA ASP A 38 10.56 22.37 -14.32
C ASP A 38 11.84 21.78 -14.95
N ARG A 39 12.50 20.88 -14.23
CA ARG A 39 13.77 20.29 -14.61
C ARG A 39 13.65 18.85 -15.14
N ASP A 40 12.66 18.09 -14.71
CA ASP A 40 12.63 16.62 -14.81
C ASP A 40 11.37 16.11 -15.55
N LEU A 41 10.84 16.95 -16.45
CA LEU A 41 9.63 16.67 -17.25
C LEU A 41 9.70 15.38 -18.07
N GLU A 42 10.90 14.95 -18.45
CA GLU A 42 11.08 13.75 -19.27
C GLU A 42 10.73 12.44 -18.52
N PHE A 43 10.91 12.41 -17.19
CA PHE A 43 10.56 11.24 -16.38
C PHE A 43 9.06 11.17 -16.07
N LEU A 44 8.40 12.32 -15.97
CA LEU A 44 7.04 12.43 -15.44
C LEU A 44 6.00 11.57 -16.20
N PRO A 45 5.94 11.56 -17.55
CA PRO A 45 4.99 10.71 -18.27
C PRO A 45 5.16 9.23 -17.94
N TRP A 46 6.41 8.76 -17.84
CA TRP A 46 6.70 7.36 -17.53
C TRP A 46 6.38 7.00 -16.08
N VAL A 47 6.64 7.92 -15.15
CA VAL A 47 6.24 7.75 -13.74
C VAL A 47 4.71 7.63 -13.62
N ILE A 48 3.97 8.46 -14.35
CA ILE A 48 2.50 8.40 -14.42
C ILE A 48 2.07 7.06 -15.01
N VAL A 49 2.62 6.65 -16.15
CA VAL A 49 2.28 5.38 -16.80
C VAL A 49 2.50 4.19 -15.86
N VAL A 50 3.67 4.08 -15.25
CA VAL A 50 3.99 2.97 -14.33
C VAL A 50 3.05 2.97 -13.13
N SER A 51 2.83 4.15 -12.51
CA SER A 51 1.93 4.26 -11.35
C SER A 51 0.47 3.94 -11.73
N SER A 52 0.02 4.37 -12.91
CA SER A 52 -1.32 4.09 -13.44
C SER A 52 -1.53 2.62 -13.80
N ILE A 53 -0.50 1.92 -14.31
CA ILE A 53 -0.56 0.46 -14.54
C ILE A 53 -0.73 -0.24 -13.19
N THR A 54 0.07 0.09 -12.18
CA THR A 54 -0.05 -0.47 -10.83
C THR A 54 -1.42 -0.16 -10.21
N LEU A 55 -1.93 1.07 -10.37
CA LEU A 55 -3.26 1.45 -9.91
C LEU A 55 -4.36 0.65 -10.62
N THR A 56 -4.25 0.46 -11.93
CA THR A 56 -5.20 -0.32 -12.72
C THR A 56 -5.24 -1.77 -12.26
N PHE A 57 -4.11 -2.37 -11.90
CA PHE A 57 -4.07 -3.70 -11.30
C PHE A 57 -4.89 -3.77 -10.01
N PHE A 58 -4.68 -2.86 -9.04
CA PHE A 58 -5.45 -2.86 -7.78
C PHE A 58 -6.93 -2.55 -7.98
N LEU A 59 -7.27 -1.67 -8.92
CA LEU A 59 -8.67 -1.42 -9.29
C LEU A 59 -9.30 -2.66 -9.94
N GLY A 60 -8.57 -3.37 -10.79
CA GLY A 60 -8.98 -4.66 -11.35
C GLY A 60 -9.27 -5.70 -10.26
N MET A 61 -8.39 -5.80 -9.26
CA MET A 61 -8.61 -6.67 -8.09
C MET A 61 -9.91 -6.33 -7.36
N ASN A 62 -10.20 -5.05 -7.14
CA ASN A 62 -11.46 -4.62 -6.53
C ASN A 62 -12.68 -4.93 -7.40
N ILE A 63 -12.60 -4.71 -8.71
CA ILE A 63 -13.77 -4.85 -9.59
C ILE A 63 -14.12 -6.32 -9.82
N PHE A 64 -13.12 -7.18 -10.05
CA PHE A 64 -13.32 -8.54 -10.52
C PHE A 64 -13.21 -9.62 -9.43
N PHE A 65 -12.49 -9.37 -8.34
CA PHE A 65 -12.22 -10.39 -7.31
C PHE A 65 -12.78 -10.02 -5.94
N GLU A 66 -12.48 -8.82 -5.46
CA GLU A 66 -12.72 -8.41 -4.07
C GLU A 66 -13.47 -7.08 -4.02
N ASN A 67 -14.75 -7.11 -4.40
CA ASN A 67 -15.53 -5.90 -4.60
C ASN A 67 -16.10 -5.33 -3.29
N PRO A 68 -15.60 -4.18 -2.80
CA PRO A 68 -16.02 -3.58 -1.52
C PRO A 68 -17.43 -2.98 -1.58
N PHE A 69 -18.01 -2.85 -2.77
CA PHE A 69 -19.35 -2.32 -2.99
C PHE A 69 -20.41 -3.42 -3.15
N THR A 70 -20.03 -4.69 -3.00
CA THR A 70 -20.98 -5.81 -2.97
C THR A 70 -21.96 -5.63 -1.82
N ARG A 71 -23.25 -5.70 -2.14
CA ARG A 71 -24.35 -5.63 -1.16
C ARG A 71 -25.11 -6.95 -1.13
N PHE A 72 -25.87 -7.16 -0.07
CA PHE A 72 -26.81 -8.27 0.00
C PHE A 72 -28.17 -7.82 -0.51
N TRP A 73 -28.80 -8.64 -1.35
CA TRP A 73 -30.13 -8.39 -1.93
C TRP A 73 -31.04 -9.56 -1.61
N VAL A 74 -32.31 -9.31 -1.31
CA VAL A 74 -33.33 -10.36 -1.27
C VAL A 74 -34.00 -10.45 -2.64
N VAL A 75 -33.97 -11.63 -3.25
CA VAL A 75 -34.64 -11.94 -4.52
C VAL A 75 -35.42 -13.23 -4.33
N ASN A 76 -36.73 -13.20 -4.58
CA ASN A 76 -37.61 -14.38 -4.42
C ASN A 76 -37.51 -15.06 -3.04
N GLY A 77 -37.23 -14.29 -1.99
CA GLY A 77 -37.07 -14.79 -0.62
C GLY A 77 -35.66 -15.25 -0.25
N GLU A 78 -34.72 -15.31 -1.20
CA GLU A 78 -33.32 -15.70 -0.94
C GLU A 78 -32.37 -14.50 -0.92
N VAL A 79 -31.32 -14.58 -0.11
CA VAL A 79 -30.29 -13.54 -0.01
C VAL A 79 -29.15 -13.84 -0.97
N ALA A 80 -28.91 -12.95 -1.92
CA ALA A 80 -27.82 -13.05 -2.90
C ALA A 80 -26.88 -11.83 -2.82
N PRO A 81 -25.54 -12.03 -2.85
CA PRO A 81 -24.59 -10.93 -2.94
C PRO A 81 -24.48 -10.44 -4.38
N SER A 82 -24.57 -9.12 -4.58
CA SER A 82 -24.32 -8.48 -5.88
C SER A 82 -23.96 -7.01 -5.70
N MET A 83 -23.15 -6.45 -6.60
CA MET A 83 -22.85 -5.02 -6.62
C MET A 83 -24.09 -4.20 -7.01
N PHE A 84 -24.84 -4.67 -8.00
CA PHE A 84 -26.05 -4.01 -8.52
C PHE A 84 -27.29 -4.87 -8.26
N ALA A 85 -28.47 -4.24 -8.31
CA ALA A 85 -29.74 -4.94 -8.18
C ALA A 85 -29.85 -6.05 -9.24
N PRO A 86 -29.94 -7.33 -8.84
CA PRO A 86 -29.97 -8.45 -9.79
C PRO A 86 -31.30 -8.60 -10.53
N SER A 87 -32.38 -7.99 -10.03
CA SER A 87 -33.70 -7.99 -10.65
C SER A 87 -34.53 -6.78 -10.22
N ALA A 88 -35.64 -6.49 -10.93
CA ALA A 88 -36.52 -5.37 -10.62
C ALA A 88 -37.24 -5.52 -9.26
N SER A 89 -37.44 -6.75 -8.79
CA SER A 89 -38.06 -7.06 -7.49
C SER A 89 -37.04 -7.18 -6.35
N ALA A 90 -35.74 -6.97 -6.62
CA ALA A 90 -34.70 -7.08 -5.62
C ALA A 90 -34.80 -5.95 -4.59
N ILE A 91 -34.79 -6.31 -3.31
CA ILE A 91 -34.74 -5.35 -2.19
C ILE A 91 -33.38 -5.47 -1.50
N VAL A 92 -32.81 -4.33 -1.09
CA VAL A 92 -31.53 -4.34 -0.35
C VAL A 92 -31.75 -4.99 1.01
N PHE A 93 -30.97 -6.03 1.31
CA PHE A 93 -30.93 -6.64 2.62
C PHE A 93 -29.85 -5.96 3.48
N THR A 94 -30.29 -5.29 4.54
CA THR A 94 -29.39 -4.68 5.53
C THR A 94 -29.57 -5.40 6.87
N PRO A 95 -28.66 -6.29 7.26
CA PRO A 95 -28.69 -6.93 8.57
C PRO A 95 -28.72 -5.89 9.69
N GLN A 96 -29.54 -6.10 10.73
CA GLN A 96 -29.56 -5.23 11.90
C GLN A 96 -28.23 -5.26 12.68
N ASP A 97 -27.53 -6.39 12.65
CA ASP A 97 -26.18 -6.53 13.17
C ASP A 97 -25.32 -7.41 12.23
N GLY A 98 -24.02 -7.14 12.22
CA GLY A 98 -23.04 -7.87 11.43
C GLY A 98 -22.09 -8.68 12.31
N ARG A 99 -21.37 -9.65 11.72
CA ARG A 99 -20.36 -10.44 12.45
C ARG A 99 -19.20 -9.57 12.98
N GLY A 100 -19.04 -8.37 12.41
CA GLY A 100 -18.02 -7.40 12.78
C GLY A 100 -16.61 -7.87 12.44
N LEU A 101 -15.61 -7.25 13.06
CA LEU A 101 -14.22 -7.68 12.93
C LEU A 101 -14.04 -9.06 13.57
N ASN A 102 -13.13 -9.84 13.00
CA ASN A 102 -12.55 -11.02 13.66
C ASN A 102 -12.12 -10.61 15.10
N PRO A 103 -12.46 -11.39 16.14
CA PRO A 103 -12.09 -11.10 17.52
C PRO A 103 -10.61 -10.71 17.71
N LEU A 104 -9.68 -11.33 16.98
CA LEU A 104 -8.23 -11.01 17.06
C LEU A 104 -7.89 -9.59 16.57
N LEU A 105 -8.73 -9.01 15.71
CA LEU A 105 -8.55 -7.66 15.16
C LEU A 105 -9.19 -6.57 16.03
N ARG A 106 -9.86 -6.94 17.14
CA ARG A 106 -10.52 -5.98 18.04
C ARG A 106 -9.52 -5.38 19.04
N HIS A 107 -8.46 -4.78 18.51
CA HIS A 107 -7.35 -4.19 19.27
C HIS A 107 -7.13 -2.73 18.84
N PRO A 108 -6.76 -1.79 19.73
CA PRO A 108 -6.45 -0.42 19.34
C PRO A 108 -5.37 -0.31 18.26
N GLY A 109 -4.41 -1.25 18.26
CA GLY A 109 -3.38 -1.35 17.22
C GLY A 109 -3.96 -1.47 15.81
N MET A 110 -5.13 -2.10 15.63
CA MET A 110 -5.82 -2.23 14.35
C MET A 110 -6.17 -0.88 13.72
N VAL A 111 -6.28 0.19 14.51
CA VAL A 111 -6.57 1.53 13.99
C VAL A 111 -5.36 2.18 13.34
N ILE A 112 -4.15 1.90 13.84
CA ILE A 112 -2.95 2.68 13.51
C ILE A 112 -1.95 1.85 12.72
N HIS A 113 -1.73 0.59 13.11
CA HIS A 113 -0.69 -0.25 12.54
C HIS A 113 -0.90 -0.51 11.02
N PRO A 114 -2.07 -0.99 10.54
CA PRO A 114 -2.24 -1.24 9.12
C PRO A 114 -2.06 0.04 8.27
N PRO A 115 -2.66 1.20 8.61
CA PRO A 115 -2.38 2.43 7.89
C PRO A 115 -0.90 2.80 7.78
N MET A 116 -0.07 2.56 8.82
CA MET A 116 1.37 2.78 8.72
C MET A 116 2.01 1.85 7.68
N LEU A 117 1.64 0.57 7.66
CA LEU A 117 2.12 -0.37 6.64
C LEU A 117 1.70 0.04 5.22
N TYR A 118 0.42 0.36 5.00
CA TYR A 118 -0.05 0.80 3.68
C TYR A 118 0.65 2.07 3.21
N LEU A 119 0.83 3.06 4.09
CA LEU A 119 1.59 4.28 3.76
C LEU A 119 3.03 3.95 3.37
N GLY A 120 3.67 2.99 4.06
CA GLY A 120 5.00 2.51 3.72
C GLY A 120 5.07 1.82 2.36
N PHE A 121 4.30 0.75 2.18
CA PHE A 121 4.29 -0.03 0.94
C PHE A 121 3.91 0.80 -0.29
N VAL A 122 2.80 1.54 -0.22
CA VAL A 122 2.30 2.31 -1.36
C VAL A 122 3.29 3.43 -1.72
N SER A 123 3.99 4.00 -0.74
CA SER A 123 5.01 5.03 -1.00
C SER A 123 6.19 4.50 -1.82
N PHE A 124 6.53 3.20 -1.75
CA PHE A 124 7.61 2.60 -2.56
C PHE A 124 7.26 2.47 -4.04
N VAL A 125 5.99 2.53 -4.42
CA VAL A 125 5.58 2.55 -5.83
C VAL A 125 6.14 3.77 -6.56
N ILE A 126 6.27 4.92 -5.87
CA ILE A 126 6.81 6.15 -6.46
C ILE A 126 8.30 6.00 -6.83
N PRO A 127 9.23 5.67 -5.91
CA PRO A 127 10.63 5.49 -6.25
C PRO A 127 10.85 4.34 -7.26
N TYR A 128 10.04 3.27 -7.20
CA TYR A 128 9.99 2.23 -8.24
C TYR A 128 9.63 2.82 -9.61
N ALA A 129 8.57 3.62 -9.70
CA ALA A 129 8.15 4.25 -10.96
C ALA A 129 9.22 5.18 -11.54
N PHE A 130 9.96 5.92 -10.69
CA PHE A 130 11.11 6.72 -11.13
C PHE A 130 12.26 5.86 -11.66
N ALA A 131 12.51 4.71 -11.04
CA ALA A 131 13.54 3.78 -11.50
C ALA A 131 13.21 3.21 -12.89
N ILE A 132 11.96 2.78 -13.09
CA ILE A 132 11.49 2.29 -14.39
C ILE A 132 11.52 3.42 -15.44
N ALA A 133 11.08 4.63 -15.09
CA ALA A 133 11.17 5.79 -15.98
C ALA A 133 12.62 6.09 -16.40
N ALA A 134 13.58 5.98 -15.47
CA ALA A 134 15.00 6.16 -15.76
C ALA A 134 15.56 5.12 -16.73
N LEU A 135 15.13 3.86 -16.60
CA LEU A 135 15.48 2.79 -17.55
C LEU A 135 14.89 3.05 -18.95
N ILE A 136 13.62 3.44 -19.03
CA ILE A 136 12.94 3.69 -20.32
C ILE A 136 13.56 4.88 -21.06
N THR A 137 13.88 5.95 -20.34
CA THR A 137 14.49 7.17 -20.91
C THR A 137 16.00 7.04 -21.15
N GLY A 138 16.63 5.97 -20.66
CA GLY A 138 18.09 5.81 -20.68
C GLY A 138 18.85 6.80 -19.80
N ARG A 139 18.16 7.55 -18.92
CA ARG A 139 18.75 8.57 -18.05
C ARG A 139 18.87 8.08 -16.62
N THR A 140 19.96 7.37 -16.34
CA THR A 140 20.29 6.87 -15.00
C THR A 140 21.22 7.81 -14.22
N ASP A 141 21.14 9.11 -14.48
CA ASP A 141 21.95 10.13 -13.81
C ASP A 141 21.48 10.41 -12.38
N ASP A 142 22.24 11.16 -11.57
CA ASP A 142 21.95 11.29 -10.13
C ASP A 142 20.72 12.15 -9.80
N ARG A 143 19.96 12.56 -10.82
CA ARG A 143 18.85 13.49 -10.68
C ARG A 143 17.56 12.83 -10.22
N TRP A 144 17.18 11.70 -10.82
CA TRP A 144 16.03 10.91 -10.36
C TRP A 144 16.24 10.44 -8.91
N ILE A 145 17.48 10.13 -8.56
CA ILE A 145 17.89 9.67 -7.23
C ILE A 145 17.50 10.63 -6.10
N ARG A 146 17.71 11.94 -6.27
CA ARG A 146 17.36 12.92 -5.21
C ARG A 146 15.87 12.92 -4.88
N ILE A 147 15.04 12.67 -5.89
CA ILE A 147 13.59 12.63 -5.76
C ILE A 147 13.17 11.32 -5.12
N THR A 148 13.68 10.21 -5.67
CA THR A 148 13.49 8.85 -5.17
C THR A 148 13.85 8.76 -3.69
N ARG A 149 15.02 9.28 -3.27
CA ARG A 149 15.48 9.24 -1.87
C ARG A 149 14.49 9.84 -0.87
N ARG A 150 13.82 10.96 -1.20
CA ARG A 150 12.84 11.58 -0.29
C ARG A 150 11.61 10.68 -0.11
N TRP A 151 11.13 10.10 -1.21
CA TRP A 151 10.01 9.15 -1.15
C TRP A 151 10.39 7.85 -0.44
N THR A 152 11.60 7.32 -0.69
CA THR A 152 12.12 6.16 0.02
C THR A 152 12.23 6.42 1.52
N LEU A 153 12.65 7.62 1.96
CA LEU A 153 12.69 7.96 3.39
C LEU A 153 11.29 7.98 4.02
N TRP A 154 10.28 8.52 3.33
CA TRP A 154 8.89 8.47 3.79
C TRP A 154 8.39 7.04 3.90
N ALA A 155 8.59 6.24 2.86
CA ALA A 155 8.20 4.84 2.81
C ALA A 155 8.87 4.02 3.94
N TRP A 156 10.18 4.22 4.12
CA TRP A 156 10.97 3.59 5.16
C TRP A 156 10.52 3.99 6.57
N LEU A 157 10.21 5.27 6.80
CA LEU A 157 9.71 5.75 8.09
C LEU A 157 8.40 5.06 8.46
N PHE A 158 7.43 5.03 7.53
CA PHE A 158 6.13 4.43 7.76
C PHE A 158 6.21 2.91 7.92
N LEU A 159 7.03 2.20 7.14
CA LEU A 159 7.28 0.78 7.39
C LEU A 159 7.97 0.55 8.75
N SER A 160 8.91 1.40 9.17
CA SER A 160 9.55 1.28 10.48
C SER A 160 8.53 1.42 11.62
N LEU A 161 7.64 2.42 11.52
CA LEU A 161 6.54 2.59 12.47
C LEU A 161 5.57 1.42 12.44
N GLY A 162 5.24 0.92 11.25
CA GLY A 162 4.44 -0.28 11.05
C GLY A 162 5.03 -1.49 11.77
N LEU A 163 6.31 -1.81 11.53
CA LEU A 163 7.03 -2.92 12.14
C LEU A 163 7.07 -2.83 13.68
N VAL A 164 7.31 -1.64 14.24
CA VAL A 164 7.32 -1.44 15.70
C VAL A 164 5.93 -1.65 16.31
N LEU A 165 4.89 -1.07 15.69
CA LEU A 165 3.51 -1.22 16.15
C LEU A 165 3.00 -2.66 15.98
N GLY A 166 3.42 -3.31 14.90
CA GLY A 166 3.10 -4.68 14.54
C GLY A 166 3.67 -5.65 15.53
N GLY A 167 4.97 -5.57 15.81
CA GLY A 167 5.62 -6.38 16.84
C GLY A 167 5.00 -6.20 18.23
N ARG A 168 4.63 -4.96 18.60
CA ARG A 168 3.90 -4.69 19.86
C ARG A 168 2.53 -5.36 19.88
N TRP A 169 1.77 -5.29 18.79
CA TRP A 169 0.44 -5.89 18.68
C TRP A 169 0.51 -7.42 18.65
N ALA A 170 1.43 -8.01 17.87
CA ALA A 170 1.65 -9.46 17.87
C ALA A 170 1.94 -9.99 19.27
N TYR A 171 2.71 -9.25 20.08
CA TYR A 171 2.92 -9.59 21.49
C TYR A 171 1.62 -9.57 22.31
N ASP A 172 0.76 -8.55 22.13
CA ASP A 172 -0.50 -8.43 22.87
C ASP A 172 -1.52 -9.52 22.52
N VAL A 173 -1.65 -9.84 21.24
CA VAL A 173 -2.79 -10.65 20.74
C VAL A 173 -2.40 -12.10 20.49
N LEU A 174 -1.18 -12.35 20.03
CA LEU A 174 -0.74 -13.69 19.64
C LEU A 174 0.13 -14.34 20.74
N GLY A 175 0.85 -13.55 21.54
CA GLY A 175 1.66 -14.08 22.65
C GLY A 175 2.81 -15.00 22.22
N TRP A 176 3.26 -14.93 20.96
CA TRP A 176 4.29 -15.79 20.33
C TRP A 176 5.70 -15.58 20.92
N GLY A 177 5.88 -15.81 22.21
CA GLY A 177 7.20 -15.82 22.86
C GLY A 177 7.95 -14.47 22.86
N GLY A 178 7.34 -13.36 22.43
CA GLY A 178 7.97 -12.03 22.45
C GLY A 178 7.45 -11.05 21.39
N TYR A 179 8.12 -9.90 21.29
CA TYR A 179 7.78 -8.76 20.41
C TYR A 179 7.95 -9.02 18.90
N TRP A 180 8.28 -10.25 18.49
CA TRP A 180 8.68 -10.61 17.13
C TRP A 180 8.19 -12.01 16.73
N GLY A 181 6.92 -12.29 17.02
CA GLY A 181 6.25 -13.44 16.43
C GLY A 181 6.29 -13.31 14.90
N TRP A 182 6.73 -14.36 14.21
CA TRP A 182 6.92 -14.39 12.76
C TRP A 182 5.58 -14.41 12.00
N ASP A 183 4.74 -13.40 12.17
CA ASP A 183 3.51 -13.32 11.40
C ASP A 183 3.80 -12.87 9.95
N PRO A 184 3.01 -13.35 8.98
CA PRO A 184 3.28 -13.08 7.57
C PRO A 184 3.25 -11.60 7.18
N VAL A 185 2.49 -10.76 7.89
CA VAL A 185 2.35 -9.34 7.56
C VAL A 185 3.63 -8.59 7.89
N GLU A 186 4.19 -8.84 9.07
CA GLU A 186 5.46 -8.24 9.49
C GLU A 186 6.63 -8.71 8.64
N ILE A 187 6.66 -9.99 8.26
CA ILE A 187 7.68 -10.53 7.35
C ILE A 187 7.59 -9.85 5.98
N ALA A 188 6.38 -9.73 5.43
CA ALA A 188 6.15 -9.06 4.16
C ALA A 188 6.58 -7.59 4.19
N ALA A 189 6.41 -6.90 5.32
CA ALA A 189 6.87 -5.52 5.51
C ALA A 189 8.38 -5.42 5.74
N PHE A 190 8.98 -6.41 6.38
CA PHE A 190 10.40 -6.42 6.70
C PHE A 190 11.29 -6.56 5.45
N MET A 191 10.86 -7.33 4.45
CA MET A 191 11.62 -7.52 3.21
C MET A 191 11.91 -6.22 2.45
N PRO A 192 10.92 -5.38 2.08
CA PRO A 192 11.19 -4.09 1.45
C PRO A 192 11.83 -3.09 2.42
N TRP A 193 11.62 -3.22 3.72
CA TRP A 193 12.35 -2.40 4.70
C TRP A 193 13.86 -2.65 4.63
N LEU A 194 14.30 -3.90 4.49
CA LEU A 194 15.72 -4.25 4.34
C LEU A 194 16.31 -3.74 3.03
N THR A 195 15.67 -4.00 1.89
CA THR A 195 16.16 -3.55 0.58
C THR A 195 16.15 -2.02 0.47
N GLY A 196 15.10 -1.37 1.00
CA GLY A 196 15.01 0.08 1.11
C GLY A 196 16.09 0.68 2.02
N THR A 197 16.41 0.02 3.14
CA THR A 197 17.53 0.43 4.01
C THR A 197 18.86 0.35 3.27
N ALA A 198 19.11 -0.75 2.56
CA ALA A 198 20.32 -0.90 1.74
C ALA A 198 20.40 0.22 0.69
N PHE A 199 19.30 0.51 0.01
CA PHE A 199 19.22 1.56 -1.01
C PHE A 199 19.53 2.94 -0.42
N LEU A 200 18.94 3.30 0.73
CA LEU A 200 19.15 4.60 1.38
C LEU A 200 20.63 4.85 1.73
N HIS A 201 21.41 3.80 2.00
CA HIS A 201 22.84 3.92 2.27
C HIS A 201 23.66 3.94 0.99
N SER A 202 23.38 3.04 0.04
CA SER A 202 24.15 2.94 -1.20
C SER A 202 23.90 4.12 -2.16
N VAL A 203 22.73 4.74 -2.08
CA VAL A 203 22.41 5.94 -2.87
C VAL A 203 23.28 7.15 -2.50
N MET A 204 23.68 7.27 -1.22
CA MET A 204 24.60 8.32 -0.78
C MET A 204 26.01 8.14 -1.35
N ILE A 205 26.44 6.89 -1.56
CA ILE A 205 27.72 6.57 -2.20
C ILE A 205 27.66 6.96 -3.68
N GLN A 206 26.53 6.70 -4.34
CA GLN A 206 26.34 7.14 -5.72
C GLN A 206 26.39 8.67 -5.83
N GLU A 207 25.65 9.40 -5.01
CA GLU A 207 25.64 10.87 -5.06
C GLU A 207 27.04 11.49 -4.81
N LYS A 208 27.85 10.89 -3.92
CA LYS A 208 29.16 11.43 -3.55
C LYS A 208 30.32 10.96 -4.44
N ARG A 209 30.23 9.75 -5.01
CA ARG A 209 31.36 9.08 -5.70
C ARG A 209 31.01 8.54 -7.09
N GLY A 210 29.76 8.63 -7.53
CA GLY A 210 29.29 8.10 -8.82
C GLY A 210 29.29 6.56 -8.94
N LEU A 211 29.48 5.84 -7.84
CA LEU A 211 29.55 4.37 -7.79
C LEU A 211 28.17 3.72 -7.53
N LEU A 212 28.07 2.39 -7.68
CA LEU A 212 26.89 1.58 -7.31
C LEU A 212 25.59 1.87 -8.08
N LYS A 213 25.64 2.52 -9.25
CA LYS A 213 24.43 2.86 -10.05
C LYS A 213 23.51 1.67 -10.33
N HIS A 214 24.09 0.58 -10.85
CA HIS A 214 23.35 -0.65 -11.15
C HIS A 214 22.77 -1.30 -9.88
N TRP A 215 23.52 -1.26 -8.77
CA TRP A 215 23.08 -1.82 -7.49
C TRP A 215 21.89 -1.06 -6.93
N ASN A 216 21.93 0.28 -6.97
CA ASN A 216 20.81 1.12 -6.54
C ASN A 216 19.56 0.89 -7.40
N MET A 217 19.73 0.66 -8.70
CA MET A 217 18.63 0.32 -9.60
C MET A 217 17.99 -1.02 -9.23
N ILE A 218 18.78 -2.05 -8.96
CA ILE A 218 18.28 -3.36 -8.53
C ILE A 218 17.54 -3.24 -7.19
N LEU A 219 18.15 -2.58 -6.20
CA LEU A 219 17.55 -2.46 -4.88
C LEU A 219 16.20 -1.75 -4.90
N ILE A 220 16.08 -0.63 -5.62
CA ILE A 220 14.82 0.12 -5.66
C ILE A 220 13.74 -0.59 -6.49
N ILE A 221 14.12 -1.44 -7.45
CA ILE A 221 13.16 -2.27 -8.19
C ILE A 221 12.65 -3.44 -7.35
N LEU A 222 13.50 -3.98 -6.47
CA LEU A 222 13.13 -5.07 -5.55
C LEU A 222 12.35 -4.60 -4.32
N THR A 223 12.37 -3.31 -4.01
CA THR A 223 11.72 -2.72 -2.83
C THR A 223 10.28 -2.33 -3.14
#